data_AF-A0A242CKP3-F1
#
_entry.id   AF-A0A242CKP3-F1
#
_cell.length_a   1.000
_cell.length_b   1.000
_cell.length_c   1.000
_cell.angle_alpha   90.00
_cell.angle_beta   90.00
_cell.angle_gamma   90.00
#
_symmetry.space_group_name_H-M   'P 1'
#
loop_
_entity.id
_entity.type
_entity.pdbx_description
1 polymer ?
#
loop_
_entity_poly.entity_id
_entity_poly.type
_entity_poly.pdbx_seq_one_letter_code
_entity_poly.pdbx_strand_id
1 'polypeptide(L)'
;MNTLSYILLCMLVRKPCTGYELKQYLSLFWEAHHSQIYTSLAKLLTDEYVSVENDQHHSQKKIYHLTEKGEEIVNIWIQEETKDPSQKDEFLAKMYVASILDKDTVKGLLFERKQHHLKILKQNQQKQEQIDLLKDPVEQKKNFGRFLVVQRKIRMCEEELRWCHWAEEQVEQFNKFER
;
A
#
# COMPACT_ATOMS: atom_id res chain seq x y z
N MET A 1 18.36 0.53 -11.48
CA MET A 1 17.23 1.40 -11.06
C MET A 1 16.71 0.93 -9.70
N ASN A 2 16.14 1.80 -8.85
CA ASN A 2 15.65 1.36 -7.52
C ASN A 2 14.22 0.80 -7.62
N THR A 3 13.77 0.05 -6.59
CA THR A 3 12.42 -0.57 -6.58
C THR A 3 11.30 0.47 -6.70
N LEU A 4 11.46 1.64 -6.09
CA LEU A 4 10.46 2.71 -6.16
C LEU A 4 10.23 3.18 -7.60
N SER A 5 11.29 3.35 -8.39
CA SER A 5 11.19 3.73 -9.80
C SER A 5 10.42 2.69 -10.61
N TYR A 6 10.68 1.40 -10.43
CA TYR A 6 9.91 0.33 -11.10
C TYR A 6 8.43 0.39 -10.71
N ILE A 7 8.14 0.58 -9.43
CA ILE A 7 6.75 0.68 -8.94
C ILE A 7 6.03 1.88 -9.58
N LEU A 8 6.69 3.05 -9.68
CA LEU A 8 6.10 4.23 -10.31
C LEU A 8 5.80 4.00 -11.80
N LEU A 9 6.71 3.35 -12.53
CA LEU A 9 6.47 2.97 -13.92
C LEU A 9 5.28 2.00 -14.06
N CYS A 10 5.21 0.97 -13.21
CA CYS A 10 4.09 0.02 -13.18
C CYS A 10 2.74 0.72 -12.98
N MET A 11 2.67 1.79 -12.18
CA MET A 11 1.44 2.56 -11.99
C MET A 11 1.04 3.36 -13.24
N LEU A 12 2.04 3.86 -13.98
CA LEU A 12 1.83 4.66 -15.19
C LEU A 12 1.38 3.81 -16.39
N VAL A 13 1.63 2.50 -16.38
CA VAL A 13 1.08 1.53 -17.38
C VAL A 13 -0.44 1.65 -17.49
N ARG A 14 -1.13 1.88 -16.36
CA ARG A 14 -2.60 1.94 -16.33
C ARG A 14 -3.14 3.21 -16.99
N LYS A 15 -2.60 4.36 -16.61
CA LYS A 15 -2.98 5.67 -17.12
C LYS A 15 -1.92 6.72 -16.75
N PRO A 16 -1.81 7.81 -17.51
CA PRO A 16 -1.07 8.99 -17.10
C PRO A 16 -1.56 9.50 -15.74
N CYS A 17 -0.63 9.87 -14.86
CA CYS A 17 -0.94 10.28 -13.50
C CYS A 17 -0.09 11.48 -13.09
N THR A 18 -0.65 12.31 -12.21
CA THR A 18 0.15 13.30 -11.48
C THR A 18 1.01 12.63 -10.40
N GLY A 19 2.11 13.28 -9.99
CA GLY A 19 2.91 12.80 -8.85
C GLY A 19 2.10 12.66 -7.55
N TYR A 20 1.03 13.44 -7.40
CA TYR A 20 0.12 13.34 -6.26
C TYR A 20 -0.74 12.06 -6.32
N GLU A 21 -1.33 11.76 -7.49
CA GLU A 21 -2.07 10.50 -7.69
C GLU A 21 -1.17 9.28 -7.50
N LEU A 22 0.06 9.33 -8.04
CA LEU A 22 1.05 8.26 -7.85
C LEU A 22 1.33 8.01 -6.38
N LYS A 23 1.47 9.05 -5.55
CA LYS A 23 1.61 8.89 -4.09
C LYS A 23 0.40 8.20 -3.47
N GLN A 24 -0.82 8.61 -3.85
CA GLN A 24 -2.03 8.00 -3.33
C GLN A 24 -2.14 6.52 -3.69
N TYR A 25 -1.78 6.14 -4.90
CA TYR A 25 -1.77 4.73 -5.33
C TYR A 25 -0.63 3.94 -4.68
N LEU A 26 0.56 4.53 -4.56
CA LEU A 26 1.72 3.92 -3.89
C LEU A 26 1.42 3.52 -2.45
N SER A 27 0.70 4.38 -1.71
CA SER A 27 0.29 4.11 -0.32
C SER A 27 -0.51 2.81 -0.12
N LEU A 28 -1.02 2.19 -1.19
CA LEU A 28 -1.68 0.89 -1.11
C LEU A 28 -0.73 -0.22 -0.66
N PHE A 29 0.54 -0.18 -1.07
CA PHE A 29 1.46 -1.30 -0.86
C PHE A 29 2.92 -0.91 -0.60
N TRP A 30 3.26 0.37 -0.72
CA TRP A 30 4.61 0.86 -0.50
C TRP A 30 4.60 2.23 0.18
N GLU A 31 5.44 2.40 1.19
CA GLU A 31 5.61 3.69 1.85
C GLU A 31 6.80 4.43 1.23
N ALA A 32 6.54 5.64 0.73
CA ALA A 32 7.60 6.53 0.27
C ALA A 32 7.26 7.98 0.61
N HIS A 33 8.28 8.74 0.98
CA HIS A 33 8.17 10.17 1.18
C HIS A 33 7.97 10.89 -0.15
N HIS A 34 7.32 12.06 -0.09
CA HIS A 34 7.14 12.92 -1.27
C HIS A 34 8.47 13.17 -2.00
N SER A 35 9.53 13.50 -1.25
CA SER A 35 10.86 13.75 -1.81
C SER A 35 11.39 12.56 -2.61
N GLN A 36 11.22 11.33 -2.13
CA GLN A 36 11.66 10.12 -2.81
C GLN A 36 10.90 9.89 -4.13
N ILE A 37 9.59 10.14 -4.13
CA ILE A 37 8.75 10.01 -5.34
C ILE A 37 9.19 11.02 -6.39
N TYR A 38 9.28 12.31 -6.05
CA TYR A 38 9.65 13.35 -7.02
C TYR A 38 11.10 13.22 -7.50
N THR A 39 12.02 12.80 -6.62
CA THR A 39 13.41 12.51 -7.03
C THR A 39 13.47 11.34 -8.01
N SER A 40 12.66 10.30 -7.79
CA SER A 40 12.60 9.13 -8.69
C SER A 40 11.96 9.50 -10.02
N LEU A 41 10.87 10.29 -10.02
CA LEU A 41 10.22 10.80 -11.24
C LEU A 41 11.15 11.70 -12.06
N ALA A 42 11.93 12.56 -11.41
CA ALA A 42 12.91 13.40 -12.09
C ALA A 42 13.97 12.55 -12.82
N LYS A 43 14.49 11.49 -12.15
CA LYS A 43 15.42 10.55 -12.78
C LYS A 43 14.79 9.79 -13.95
N LEU A 44 13.58 9.27 -13.77
CA LEU A 44 12.86 8.56 -14.83
C LEU A 44 12.61 9.45 -16.07
N LEU A 45 12.40 10.75 -15.86
CA LEU A 45 12.25 11.73 -16.94
C LEU A 45 13.59 11.96 -17.66
N THR A 46 14.69 12.13 -16.92
CA THR A 46 16.04 12.25 -17.51
C THR A 46 16.45 11.00 -18.29
N ASP A 47 16.06 9.82 -17.80
CA ASP A 47 16.38 8.54 -18.43
C ASP A 47 15.38 8.17 -19.55
N GLU A 48 14.42 9.06 -19.88
CA GLU A 48 13.41 8.90 -20.94
C GLU A 48 12.45 7.72 -20.75
N TYR A 49 12.30 7.20 -19.52
CA TYR A 49 11.31 6.18 -19.19
C TYR A 49 9.90 6.75 -18.99
N VAL A 50 9.82 8.06 -18.71
CA VAL A 50 8.55 8.80 -18.64
C VAL A 50 8.68 10.12 -19.40
N SER A 51 7.56 10.63 -19.91
CA SER A 51 7.44 11.98 -20.45
C SER A 51 6.44 12.79 -19.61
N VAL A 52 6.48 14.12 -19.76
CA VAL A 52 5.53 15.02 -19.10
C VAL A 52 4.70 15.73 -20.17
N GLU A 53 3.40 15.82 -19.94
CA GLU A 53 2.50 16.59 -20.80
C GLU A 53 2.86 18.08 -20.72
N ASN A 54 3.29 18.66 -21.85
CA ASN A 54 3.65 20.07 -21.96
C ASN A 54 2.40 20.90 -22.25
N ASP A 55 1.56 21.10 -21.24
CA ASP A 55 0.38 21.93 -21.41
C ASP A 55 0.73 23.42 -21.21
N GLN A 56 0.80 24.18 -22.31
CA GLN A 56 1.18 25.60 -22.32
C GLN A 56 0.18 26.49 -21.55
N HIS A 57 -0.97 25.95 -21.13
CA HIS A 57 -2.05 26.70 -20.48
C HIS A 57 -2.24 26.43 -18.98
N HIS A 58 -1.66 25.37 -18.40
CA HIS A 58 -1.89 25.02 -16.99
C HIS A 58 -0.59 24.67 -16.23
N SER A 59 0.06 25.69 -15.67
CA SER A 59 1.39 25.60 -15.05
C SER A 59 1.48 24.91 -13.67
N GLN A 60 0.49 24.18 -13.17
CA GLN A 60 0.54 23.70 -11.78
C GLN A 60 0.65 22.19 -11.56
N LYS A 61 0.38 21.32 -12.55
CA LYS A 61 0.44 19.86 -12.33
C LYS A 61 1.11 19.14 -13.49
N LYS A 62 2.31 18.60 -13.24
CA LYS A 62 2.98 17.68 -14.18
C LYS A 62 2.23 16.36 -14.23
N ILE A 63 1.69 16.03 -15.40
CA ILE A 63 1.12 14.72 -15.71
C ILE A 63 2.22 13.89 -16.36
N TYR A 64 2.53 12.75 -15.77
CA TYR A 64 3.56 11.83 -16.25
C TYR A 64 2.93 10.76 -17.13
N HIS A 65 3.57 10.47 -18.26
CA HIS A 65 3.21 9.42 -19.21
C HIS A 65 4.34 8.40 -19.27
N LEU A 66 3.98 7.13 -19.41
CA LEU A 66 4.95 6.08 -19.69
C LEU A 66 5.40 6.18 -21.16
N THR A 67 6.69 6.04 -21.43
CA THR A 67 7.23 5.93 -22.80
C THR A 67 7.34 4.46 -23.20
N GLU A 68 7.57 4.17 -24.49
CA GLU A 68 7.84 2.81 -24.98
C GLU A 68 9.02 2.17 -24.23
N LYS A 69 10.11 2.92 -24.04
CA LYS A 69 11.27 2.52 -23.23
C LYS A 69 10.88 2.20 -21.78
N GLY A 70 9.96 2.96 -21.21
CA GLY A 70 9.38 2.73 -19.88
C GLY A 70 8.55 1.45 -19.81
N GLU A 71 7.82 1.12 -20.87
CA GLU A 71 7.02 -0.11 -20.96
C GLU A 71 7.91 -1.35 -21.09
N GLU A 72 8.95 -1.30 -21.92
CA GLU A 72 9.92 -2.40 -22.06
C GLU A 72 10.57 -2.76 -20.73
N ILE A 73 11.06 -1.76 -19.97
CA ILE A 73 11.74 -2.02 -18.70
C ILE A 73 10.78 -2.56 -17.63
N VAL A 74 9.49 -2.17 -17.67
CA VAL A 74 8.46 -2.75 -16.79
C VAL A 74 8.21 -4.21 -17.16
N ASN A 75 8.08 -4.53 -18.45
CA ASN A 75 7.84 -5.90 -18.92
C ASN A 75 8.97 -6.85 -18.54
N ILE A 76 10.22 -6.39 -18.57
CA ILE A 76 11.37 -7.15 -18.09
C ILE A 76 11.26 -7.37 -16.57
N TRP A 77 11.01 -6.30 -15.81
CA TRP A 77 11.03 -6.36 -14.35
C TRP A 77 9.93 -7.24 -13.75
N ILE A 78 8.71 -7.24 -14.32
CA ILE A 78 7.60 -8.08 -13.82
C ILE A 78 7.84 -9.59 -14.01
N GLN A 79 8.82 -9.97 -14.85
CA GLN A 79 9.22 -11.36 -15.08
C GLN A 79 10.39 -11.79 -14.18
N GLU A 80 11.04 -10.85 -13.50
CA GLU A 80 12.11 -11.16 -12.56
C GLU A 80 11.56 -11.81 -11.28
N GLU A 81 12.40 -12.61 -10.62
CA GLU A 81 12.05 -13.22 -9.35
C GLU A 81 11.77 -12.14 -8.29
N THR A 82 10.57 -12.21 -7.70
CA THR A 82 10.18 -11.28 -6.65
C THR A 82 10.83 -11.67 -5.34
N LYS A 83 11.67 -10.78 -4.80
CA LYS A 83 12.28 -10.97 -3.49
C LYS A 83 11.24 -11.04 -2.37
N ASP A 84 11.55 -11.80 -1.33
CA ASP A 84 10.71 -11.87 -0.14
C ASP A 84 10.46 -10.48 0.48
N PRO A 85 9.22 -10.18 0.88
CA PRO A 85 8.92 -8.95 1.59
C PRO A 85 9.56 -8.97 2.98
N SER A 86 10.19 -7.86 3.37
CA SER A 86 10.66 -7.66 4.75
C SER A 86 9.45 -7.47 5.68
N GLN A 87 9.23 -8.41 6.61
CA GLN A 87 8.25 -8.25 7.68
C GLN A 87 8.95 -7.83 8.97
N LYS A 88 8.81 -6.55 9.35
CA LYS A 88 9.30 -6.01 10.63
C LYS A 88 8.10 -5.47 11.39
N ASP A 89 7.70 -6.14 12.46
CA ASP A 89 6.53 -5.77 13.26
C ASP A 89 6.90 -5.69 14.75
N GLU A 90 7.10 -4.47 15.23
CA GLU A 90 7.46 -4.20 16.64
C GLU A 90 6.33 -4.61 17.60
N PHE A 91 5.06 -4.53 17.16
CA PHE A 91 3.93 -4.94 17.97
C PHE A 91 4.00 -6.44 18.29
N LEU A 92 4.38 -7.28 17.30
CA LEU A 92 4.56 -8.72 17.54
C LEU A 92 5.70 -9.00 18.51
N ALA A 93 6.79 -8.22 18.47
CA ALA A 93 7.88 -8.34 19.44
C ALA A 93 7.43 -8.01 20.87
N LYS A 94 6.54 -7.02 21.04
CA LYS A 94 5.93 -6.69 22.35
C LYS A 94 4.95 -7.77 22.81
N MET A 95 4.13 -8.30 21.90
CA MET A 95 3.20 -9.40 22.20
C MET A 95 3.93 -10.69 22.56
N TYR A 96 5.13 -10.93 22.04
CA TYR A 96 5.93 -12.11 22.37
C TYR A 96 6.25 -12.21 23.87
N VAL A 97 6.39 -11.07 24.55
CA VAL A 97 6.64 -11.01 25.99
C VAL A 97 5.36 -10.76 26.81
N ALA A 98 4.17 -11.00 26.25
CA ALA A 98 2.91 -10.72 26.92
C ALA A 98 2.73 -11.44 28.27
N SER A 99 3.37 -12.60 28.48
CA SER A 99 3.28 -13.37 29.73
C SER A 99 3.93 -12.69 30.95
N ILE A 100 4.78 -11.68 30.74
CA ILE A 100 5.40 -10.92 31.84
C ILE A 100 4.78 -9.53 32.01
N LEU A 101 3.82 -9.15 31.15
CA LEU A 101 3.13 -7.88 31.19
C LEU A 101 1.83 -8.02 31.99
N ASP A 102 1.40 -6.95 32.63
CA ASP A 102 0.06 -6.93 33.22
C ASP A 102 -1.01 -6.92 32.11
N LYS A 103 -2.19 -7.41 32.46
CA LYS A 103 -3.32 -7.57 31.56
C LYS A 103 -3.74 -6.28 30.85
N ASP A 104 -3.73 -5.16 31.56
CA ASP A 104 -4.18 -3.89 31.01
C ASP A 104 -3.17 -3.36 29.99
N THR A 105 -1.87 -3.59 30.20
CA THR A 105 -0.83 -3.32 29.20
C THR A 105 -1.04 -4.12 27.92
N VAL A 106 -1.27 -5.44 28.01
CA VAL A 106 -1.49 -6.28 26.81
C VAL A 106 -2.74 -5.85 26.05
N LYS A 107 -3.83 -5.54 26.78
CA LYS A 107 -5.05 -4.99 26.17
C LYS A 107 -4.84 -3.63 25.52
N GLY A 108 -4.03 -2.76 26.12
CA GLY A 108 -3.65 -1.48 25.53
C GLY A 108 -2.97 -1.66 24.17
N LEU A 109 -2.00 -2.57 24.08
CA LEU A 109 -1.32 -2.91 22.82
C LEU A 109 -2.31 -3.42 21.76
N LEU A 110 -3.19 -4.35 22.14
CA LEU A 110 -4.22 -4.90 21.23
C LEU A 110 -5.23 -3.82 20.79
N PHE A 111 -5.60 -2.92 21.68
CA PHE A 111 -6.48 -1.79 21.37
C PHE A 111 -5.85 -0.86 20.33
N GLU A 112 -4.59 -0.44 20.53
CA GLU A 112 -3.87 0.41 19.58
C GLU A 112 -3.75 -0.25 18.20
N ARG A 113 -3.42 -1.55 18.17
CA ARG A 113 -3.36 -2.34 16.93
C ARG A 113 -4.72 -2.36 16.22
N LYS A 114 -5.81 -2.62 16.94
CA LYS A 114 -7.17 -2.57 16.38
C LYS A 114 -7.52 -1.21 15.81
N GLN A 115 -7.26 -0.12 16.53
CA GLN A 115 -7.56 1.24 16.05
C GLN A 115 -6.78 1.56 14.76
N HIS A 116 -5.51 1.16 14.71
CA HIS A 116 -4.70 1.31 13.51
C HIS A 116 -5.30 0.56 12.30
N HIS A 117 -5.65 -0.72 12.48
CA HIS A 117 -6.20 -1.53 11.39
C HIS A 117 -7.63 -1.14 10.99
N LEU A 118 -8.47 -0.67 11.91
CA LEU A 118 -9.79 -0.10 11.58
C LEU A 118 -9.66 1.14 10.69
N LYS A 119 -8.68 2.01 10.97
CA LYS A 119 -8.41 3.19 10.14
C LYS A 119 -7.99 2.78 8.72
N ILE A 120 -7.08 1.81 8.60
CA ILE A 120 -6.63 1.28 7.31
C ILE A 120 -7.77 0.60 6.56
N LEU A 121 -8.58 -0.21 7.25
CA LEU A 121 -9.74 -0.90 6.68
C LEU A 121 -10.71 0.11 6.06
N LYS A 122 -11.11 1.14 6.83
CA LYS A 122 -12.01 2.20 6.35
C LYS A 122 -11.47 2.91 5.11
N GLN A 123 -10.18 3.26 5.11
CA GLN A 123 -9.55 3.91 3.95
C GLN A 123 -9.54 3.02 2.71
N ASN A 124 -9.33 1.71 2.86
CA ASN A 124 -9.31 0.79 1.72
C ASN A 124 -10.71 0.42 1.23
N GLN A 125 -11.71 0.36 2.12
CA GLN A 125 -13.12 0.22 1.73
C GLN A 125 -13.59 1.40 0.87
N GLN A 126 -13.23 2.64 1.23
CA GLN A 126 -13.52 3.81 0.38
C GLN A 126 -12.86 3.72 -1.01
N LYS A 127 -11.65 3.16 -1.10
CA LYS A 127 -10.97 2.93 -2.38
C LYS A 127 -11.63 1.81 -3.18
N GLN A 128 -12.16 0.79 -2.52
CA GLN A 128 -12.90 -0.30 -3.13
C GLN A 128 -14.22 0.21 -3.73
N GLU A 129 -14.98 1.03 -2.98
CA GLU A 129 -16.21 1.66 -3.46
C GLU A 129 -15.96 2.48 -4.74
N GLN A 130 -14.87 3.25 -4.81
CA GLN A 130 -14.49 3.99 -6.02
C GLN A 130 -14.27 3.10 -7.24
N ILE A 131 -13.75 1.88 -7.03
CA ILE A 131 -13.53 0.89 -8.09
C ILE A 131 -14.86 0.26 -8.50
N ASP A 132 -15.71 -0.07 -7.54
CA ASP A 132 -17.02 -0.70 -7.79
C ASP A 132 -17.99 0.22 -8.54
N LEU A 133 -17.81 1.54 -8.40
CA LEU A 133 -18.56 2.55 -9.16
C LEU A 133 -18.16 2.66 -10.64
N LEU A 134 -17.06 2.03 -11.07
CA LEU A 134 -16.64 2.02 -12.47
C LEU A 134 -17.59 1.15 -13.29
N LYS A 135 -18.29 1.77 -14.24
CA LYS A 135 -19.25 1.07 -15.13
C LYS A 135 -18.67 0.71 -16.50
N ASP A 136 -17.66 1.45 -16.94
CA ASP A 136 -17.04 1.24 -18.24
C ASP A 136 -16.12 -0.01 -18.21
N PRO A 137 -16.32 -1.00 -19.10
CA PRO A 137 -15.48 -2.21 -19.13
C PRO A 137 -14.00 -1.94 -19.36
N VAL A 138 -13.64 -0.89 -20.10
CA VAL A 138 -12.24 -0.53 -20.35
C VAL A 138 -11.58 -0.04 -19.06
N GLU A 139 -12.24 0.86 -18.33
CA GLU A 139 -11.77 1.31 -17.03
C GLU A 139 -11.77 0.21 -15.96
N GLN A 140 -12.73 -0.71 -15.98
CA GLN A 140 -12.72 -1.88 -15.09
C GLN A 140 -11.47 -2.75 -15.34
N LYS A 141 -11.17 -3.07 -16.61
CA LYS A 141 -9.99 -3.86 -16.98
C LYS A 141 -8.69 -3.17 -16.53
N LYS A 142 -8.56 -1.87 -16.76
CA LYS A 142 -7.41 -1.06 -16.31
C LYS A 142 -7.24 -1.07 -14.79
N ASN A 143 -8.33 -1.11 -14.03
CA ASN A 143 -8.28 -1.05 -12.56
C ASN A 143 -8.26 -2.44 -11.88
N PHE A 144 -8.24 -3.54 -12.64
CA PHE A 144 -8.24 -4.90 -12.09
C PHE A 144 -7.06 -5.17 -11.14
N GLY A 145 -5.83 -4.76 -11.51
CA GLY A 145 -4.67 -4.89 -10.62
C GLY A 145 -4.83 -4.09 -9.31
N ARG A 146 -5.37 -2.86 -9.40
CA ARG A 146 -5.67 -2.04 -8.23
C ARG A 146 -6.73 -2.69 -7.33
N PHE A 147 -7.77 -3.28 -7.93
CA PHE A 147 -8.80 -4.04 -7.23
C PHE A 147 -8.19 -5.19 -6.42
N LEU A 148 -7.34 -6.03 -7.03
CA LEU A 148 -6.69 -7.15 -6.35
C LEU A 148 -5.86 -6.70 -5.14
N VAL A 149 -5.10 -5.61 -5.29
CA VAL A 149 -4.26 -5.08 -4.21
C VAL A 149 -5.12 -4.51 -3.06
N VAL A 150 -6.18 -3.76 -3.38
CA VAL A 150 -7.11 -3.21 -2.38
C VAL A 150 -7.83 -4.34 -1.63
N GLN A 151 -8.32 -5.36 -2.35
CA GLN A 151 -8.95 -6.53 -1.76
C GLN A 151 -8.03 -7.27 -0.80
N ARG A 152 -6.77 -7.52 -1.20
CA ARG A 152 -5.78 -8.14 -0.30
C ARG A 152 -5.58 -7.32 0.97
N LYS A 153 -5.48 -5.99 0.85
CA LYS A 153 -5.30 -5.08 2.00
C LYS A 153 -6.49 -5.14 2.96
N ILE A 154 -7.71 -5.11 2.45
CA ILE A 154 -8.94 -5.27 3.24
C ILE A 154 -8.93 -6.59 4.00
N ARG A 155 -8.69 -7.71 3.30
CA ARG A 155 -8.69 -9.05 3.91
C ARG A 155 -7.62 -9.21 5.00
N MET A 156 -6.42 -8.66 4.78
CA MET A 156 -5.37 -8.68 5.80
C MET A 156 -5.77 -7.90 7.05
N CYS A 157 -6.40 -6.73 6.89
CA CYS A 157 -6.89 -5.95 8.04
C CYS A 157 -8.04 -6.66 8.77
N GLU A 158 -8.99 -7.26 8.04
CA GLU A 158 -10.08 -8.03 8.66
C GLU A 158 -9.53 -9.21 9.46
N GLU A 159 -8.54 -9.92 8.91
CA GLU A 159 -7.93 -11.05 9.61
C GLU A 159 -7.14 -10.60 10.84
N GLU A 160 -6.38 -9.51 10.75
CA GLU A 160 -5.69 -8.94 11.90
C GLU A 160 -6.67 -8.53 13.02
N LEU A 161 -7.81 -7.96 12.66
CA LEU A 161 -8.85 -7.58 13.64
C LEU A 161 -9.47 -8.81 14.30
N ARG A 162 -9.72 -9.89 13.54
CA ARG A 162 -10.15 -11.18 14.10
C ARG A 162 -9.11 -11.76 15.04
N TRP A 163 -7.84 -11.72 14.65
CA TRP A 163 -6.74 -12.19 15.49
C TRP A 163 -6.64 -11.37 16.79
N CYS A 164 -6.76 -10.04 16.72
CA CYS A 164 -6.73 -9.20 17.92
C CYS A 164 -7.88 -9.54 18.87
N HIS A 165 -9.08 -9.78 18.35
CA HIS A 165 -10.23 -10.19 19.16
C HIS A 165 -9.98 -11.53 19.85
N TRP A 166 -9.51 -12.53 19.10
CA TRP A 166 -9.15 -13.83 19.65
C TRP A 166 -8.05 -13.71 20.72
N ALA A 167 -7.02 -12.88 20.49
CA ALA A 167 -5.93 -12.67 21.43
C ALA A 167 -6.43 -12.03 22.75
N GLU A 168 -7.38 -11.09 22.69
CA GLU A 168 -8.02 -10.55 23.89
C GLU A 168 -8.74 -11.62 24.70
N GLU A 169 -9.44 -12.55 24.04
CA GLU A 169 -10.09 -13.68 24.72
C GLU A 169 -9.08 -14.61 25.40
N GLN A 170 -7.90 -14.84 24.80
CA GLN A 170 -6.84 -15.64 25.41
C GLN A 170 -6.25 -14.95 26.65
N VAL A 171 -6.04 -13.63 26.58
CA VAL A 171 -5.55 -12.83 27.71
C VAL A 171 -6.53 -12.86 28.88
N GLU A 172 -7.85 -12.84 28.61
CA GLU A 172 -8.88 -13.01 29.64
C GLU A 172 -8.83 -14.39 30.32
N GLN A 173 -8.49 -15.44 29.58
CA GLN A 173 -8.46 -16.81 30.08
C GLN A 173 -7.17 -17.14 30.84
N PHE A 174 -6.02 -16.61 30.41
CA PHE A 174 -4.72 -16.88 31.01
C PHE A 174 -4.67 -16.51 32.51
N ASN A 175 -5.27 -15.38 32.89
CA ASN A 175 -5.30 -14.92 34.28
C ASN A 175 -6.23 -15.74 35.21
N LYS A 176 -6.94 -16.76 34.70
CA LYS A 176 -7.66 -17.70 35.58
C LYS A 176 -6.72 -18.69 36.28
N PHE A 177 -5.47 -18.82 35.81
CA PHE A 177 -4.50 -19.80 36.31
C PHE A 177 -3.46 -19.23 37.29
N GLU A 178 -3.46 -17.92 37.54
CA GLU A 178 -2.59 -17.26 38.53
C GLU A 178 -3.25 -17.06 39.92
N ARG A 179 -4.28 -17.86 40.25
CA ARG A 179 -4.91 -17.89 41.58
C ARG A 179 -4.48 -19.11 42.39
#